data_AF-A0A1K0G9E7-F1
#
_entry.id   AF-A0A1K0G9E7-F1
#
_cell.length_a   1.000
_cell.length_b   1.000
_cell.length_c   1.000
_cell.angle_alpha   90.00
_cell.angle_beta   90.00
_cell.angle_gamma   90.00
#
_symmetry.space_group_name_H-M   'P 1'
#
loop_
_entity.id
_entity.type
_entity.pdbx_description
1 polymer ?
#
loop_
_entity_poly.entity_id
_entity_poly.type
_entity_poly.pdbx_seq_one_letter_code
_entity_poly.pdbx_strand_id
1 'polypeptide(L)'
;MPSQIFDKDTIEFWLEKGINLYSKPMDFADTRITDPNEEWQIGDSVLRKGPSTCRRWEPSLQSTASTPDINDVVRYISASRNKLSQIFQFDIFKLGRDDNDFYANHSFTLKELNENHDLPRAVNKCASEKPEFLSASAKLWALTKVGLTGTLYIYQGQEIGMTNLPTSWSHEDDIAINYYRDAVTRSGGDEKVLKKTLLGINKEGRDNACTPVQWSAESDGGFSTDPKRIPCKLGPWEGRMYIYQP
;
A
#
# COMPACT_ATOMS: atom_id res chain seq x y z
N MET A 1 0.34 9.19 -35.30
CA MET A 1 1.39 9.74 -34.43
C MET A 1 1.60 8.75 -33.30
N PRO A 2 2.78 8.11 -33.14
CA PRO A 2 3.05 7.25 -32.01
C PRO A 2 3.32 8.12 -30.78
N SER A 3 2.55 7.91 -29.73
CA SER A 3 2.69 8.56 -28.43
C SER A 3 3.96 8.07 -27.72
N GLN A 4 4.99 8.92 -27.65
CA GLN A 4 6.10 8.74 -26.71
C GLN A 4 5.58 9.06 -25.31
N ILE A 5 5.24 8.01 -24.52
CA ILE A 5 4.68 8.16 -23.18
C ILE A 5 5.75 8.44 -22.10
N PHE A 6 7.04 8.39 -22.45
CA PHE A 6 8.10 8.78 -21.52
C PHE A 6 9.16 9.60 -22.24
N ASP A 7 9.32 10.86 -21.81
CA ASP A 7 10.43 11.70 -22.22
C ASP A 7 11.72 11.07 -21.71
N LYS A 8 12.69 10.88 -22.60
CA LYS A 8 13.96 10.21 -22.31
C LYS A 8 14.68 10.90 -21.15
N ASP A 9 14.49 12.21 -21.05
CA ASP A 9 15.04 13.09 -20.02
C ASP A 9 14.50 12.78 -18.62
N THR A 10 13.25 12.29 -18.48
CA THR A 10 12.67 11.97 -17.17
C THR A 10 13.26 10.69 -16.59
N ILE A 11 13.45 9.66 -17.42
CA ILE A 11 14.02 8.39 -16.99
C ILE A 11 15.52 8.56 -16.68
N GLU A 12 16.25 9.30 -17.51
CA GLU A 12 17.67 9.60 -17.27
C GLU A 12 17.85 10.44 -16.00
N PHE A 13 17.03 11.48 -15.79
CA PHE A 13 17.02 12.28 -14.57
C PHE A 13 16.86 11.42 -13.30
N TRP A 14 15.89 10.51 -13.28
CA TRP A 14 15.66 9.65 -12.11
C TRP A 14 16.70 8.53 -11.96
N LEU A 15 17.23 7.99 -13.06
CA LEU A 15 18.33 7.02 -13.03
C LEU A 15 19.64 7.65 -12.53
N GLU A 16 19.92 8.90 -12.87
CA GLU A 16 21.05 9.68 -12.33
C GLU A 16 20.90 9.95 -10.83
N LYS A 17 19.66 10.05 -10.34
CA LYS A 17 19.34 10.14 -8.90
C LYS A 17 19.23 8.77 -8.21
N GLY A 18 19.61 7.69 -8.92
CA GLY A 18 19.68 6.33 -8.38
C GLY A 18 18.33 5.64 -8.20
N ILE A 19 17.28 6.02 -8.96
CA ILE A 19 15.96 5.39 -8.93
C ILE A 19 15.80 4.36 -10.04
N ASN A 20 15.69 3.07 -9.70
CA ASN A 20 15.60 1.99 -10.68
C ASN A 20 14.56 0.91 -10.32
N LEU A 21 13.43 0.91 -11.03
CA LEU A 21 12.46 -0.20 -11.12
C LEU A 21 12.46 -0.87 -12.52
N TYR A 22 13.38 -0.46 -13.39
CA TYR A 22 13.27 -0.55 -14.86
C TYR A 22 14.09 -1.68 -15.51
N SER A 23 14.94 -2.40 -14.76
CA SER A 23 15.73 -3.50 -15.32
C SER A 23 14.87 -4.76 -15.48
N LYS A 24 14.47 -5.09 -16.71
CA LYS A 24 13.76 -6.33 -17.06
C LYS A 24 14.62 -7.22 -17.95
N PRO A 25 14.52 -8.56 -17.84
CA PRO A 25 15.00 -9.47 -18.88
C PRO A 25 14.35 -9.12 -20.22
N MET A 26 15.14 -9.02 -21.29
CA MET A 26 14.65 -8.58 -22.61
C MET A 26 14.00 -9.70 -23.42
N ASP A 27 14.07 -10.93 -22.94
CA ASP A 27 13.38 -12.09 -23.50
C ASP A 27 11.91 -12.16 -23.10
N PHE A 28 11.49 -11.41 -22.06
CA PHE A 28 10.10 -11.33 -21.57
C PHE A 28 9.43 -12.71 -21.45
N ALA A 29 10.18 -13.68 -20.91
CA ALA A 29 9.70 -15.04 -20.78
C ALA A 29 8.45 -15.12 -19.89
N ASP A 30 7.55 -16.06 -20.23
CA ASP A 30 6.39 -16.35 -19.41
C ASP A 30 6.80 -16.77 -18.00
N THR A 31 6.06 -16.29 -17.00
CA THR A 31 6.24 -16.72 -15.62
C THR A 31 5.66 -18.11 -15.40
N ARG A 32 6.04 -18.73 -14.28
CA ARG A 32 5.50 -20.03 -13.89
C ARG A 32 4.00 -19.89 -13.58
N ILE A 33 3.21 -20.85 -14.04
CA ILE A 33 1.81 -21.00 -13.62
C ILE A 33 1.78 -21.40 -12.15
N THR A 34 1.29 -20.50 -11.30
CA THR A 34 1.10 -20.70 -9.86
C THR A 34 -0.37 -20.89 -9.49
N ASP A 35 -1.29 -20.30 -10.26
CA ASP A 35 -2.73 -20.55 -10.14
C ASP A 35 -3.31 -21.03 -11.48
N PRO A 36 -3.65 -22.32 -11.63
CA PRO A 36 -4.15 -22.85 -12.90
C PRO A 36 -5.54 -22.33 -13.29
N ASN A 37 -6.26 -21.65 -12.40
CA ASN A 37 -7.59 -21.09 -12.69
C ASN A 37 -7.52 -19.64 -13.20
N GLU A 38 -6.32 -19.05 -13.23
CA GLU A 38 -6.10 -17.67 -13.63
C GLU A 38 -5.39 -17.61 -14.99
N GLU A 39 -5.91 -16.80 -15.90
CA GLU A 39 -5.27 -16.55 -17.20
C GLU A 39 -3.93 -15.79 -17.02
N TRP A 40 -3.89 -14.86 -16.06
CA TRP A 40 -2.75 -13.99 -15.80
C TRP A 40 -2.01 -14.42 -14.54
N GLN A 41 -0.70 -14.65 -14.67
CA GLN A 41 0.14 -15.16 -13.58
C GLN A 41 1.06 -14.07 -13.02
N ILE A 42 1.42 -14.17 -11.73
CA ILE A 42 2.30 -13.21 -11.07
C ILE A 42 3.73 -13.29 -11.66
N GLY A 43 4.17 -12.20 -12.29
CA GLY A 43 5.47 -12.09 -12.98
C GLY A 43 6.66 -11.74 -12.09
N ASP A 44 6.52 -11.82 -10.77
CA ASP A 44 7.50 -11.34 -9.79
C ASP A 44 8.91 -11.92 -9.99
N SER A 45 8.98 -13.22 -10.27
CA SER A 45 10.21 -13.97 -10.49
C SER A 45 10.99 -13.49 -11.72
N VAL A 46 10.30 -12.97 -12.72
CA VAL A 46 10.88 -12.48 -13.99
C VAL A 46 11.15 -10.98 -13.92
N LEU A 47 10.32 -10.22 -13.21
CA LEU A 47 10.35 -8.74 -13.25
C LEU A 47 11.15 -8.08 -12.11
N ARG A 48 11.35 -8.75 -10.96
CA ARG A 48 11.97 -8.12 -9.76
C ARG A 48 13.49 -8.21 -9.72
N LYS A 49 14.11 -9.10 -10.51
CA LYS A 49 15.57 -9.34 -10.52
C LYS A 49 16.18 -9.26 -11.92
N GLY A 50 16.09 -8.08 -12.55
CA GLY A 50 16.78 -7.82 -13.80
C GLY A 50 18.32 -7.93 -13.69
N PRO A 51 19.02 -8.31 -14.78
CA PRO A 51 20.46 -8.56 -14.76
C PRO A 51 21.32 -7.31 -14.48
N SER A 52 20.75 -6.10 -14.59
CA SER A 52 21.46 -4.83 -14.36
C SER A 52 21.09 -4.12 -13.05
N THR A 53 20.23 -4.71 -12.22
CA THR A 53 19.73 -4.11 -10.97
C THR A 53 20.81 -3.83 -9.93
N CYS A 54 22.06 -4.25 -10.10
CA CYS A 54 23.14 -3.95 -9.13
C CYS A 54 24.16 -2.89 -9.59
N ARG A 55 24.19 -2.50 -10.87
CA ARG A 55 25.30 -1.71 -11.45
C ARG A 55 25.15 -0.18 -11.35
N ARG A 56 23.97 0.35 -11.04
CA ARG A 56 23.67 1.80 -11.14
C ARG A 56 22.88 2.30 -9.94
N TRP A 57 23.46 2.27 -8.74
CA TRP A 57 22.84 2.79 -7.53
C TRP A 57 23.79 3.75 -6.84
N GLU A 58 23.37 5.01 -6.73
CA GLU A 58 23.93 6.03 -5.85
C GLU A 58 23.28 5.92 -4.45
N PRO A 59 23.88 6.48 -3.38
CA PRO A 59 23.29 6.44 -2.06
C PRO A 59 22.02 7.28 -1.93
N SER A 60 20.87 6.61 -1.99
CA SER A 60 19.56 7.23 -1.76
C SER A 60 18.61 6.29 -1.03
N LEU A 61 17.50 6.85 -0.54
CA LEU A 61 16.44 6.15 0.17
C LEU A 61 15.48 5.58 -0.89
N GLN A 62 15.37 4.25 -1.00
CA GLN A 62 14.55 3.65 -2.06
C GLN A 62 13.66 2.52 -1.55
N SER A 63 12.39 2.57 -1.97
CA SER A 63 11.48 1.44 -1.95
C SER A 63 11.90 0.51 -3.08
N THR A 64 12.62 -0.57 -2.78
CA THR A 64 12.80 -1.64 -3.76
C THR A 64 11.51 -2.48 -3.74
N ALA A 65 11.01 -2.81 -4.93
CA ALA A 65 9.86 -3.70 -5.06
C ALA A 65 10.22 -5.08 -4.50
N SER A 66 9.95 -5.29 -3.21
CA SER A 66 9.99 -6.56 -2.47
C SER A 66 11.24 -7.41 -2.76
N THR A 67 12.21 -7.28 -1.85
CA THR A 67 13.41 -8.14 -1.80
C THR A 67 13.18 -9.21 -0.73
N PRO A 68 12.61 -10.38 -1.07
CA PRO A 68 12.27 -11.41 -0.07
C PRO A 68 13.50 -12.15 0.47
N ASP A 69 14.63 -12.12 -0.26
CA ASP A 69 15.88 -12.71 0.21
C ASP A 69 16.64 -11.72 1.10
N ILE A 70 16.77 -12.05 2.38
CA ILE A 70 17.48 -11.23 3.36
C ILE A 70 18.96 -11.02 2.99
N ASN A 71 19.59 -11.96 2.28
CA ASN A 71 20.97 -11.82 1.84
C ASN A 71 21.09 -10.73 0.78
N ASP A 72 20.08 -10.59 -0.10
CA ASP A 72 20.02 -9.50 -1.06
C ASP A 72 19.79 -8.16 -0.35
N VAL A 73 18.94 -8.13 0.69
CA VAL A 73 18.75 -6.92 1.52
C VAL A 73 20.07 -6.45 2.14
N VAL A 74 20.82 -7.35 2.78
CA VAL A 74 22.14 -7.02 3.36
C VAL A 74 23.10 -6.50 2.29
N ARG A 75 23.07 -7.05 1.07
CA ARG A 75 23.89 -6.57 -0.04
C ARG A 75 23.51 -5.15 -0.50
N TYR A 76 22.25 -4.75 -0.35
CA TYR A 76 21.78 -3.43 -0.71
C TYR A 76 22.03 -2.37 0.37
N ILE A 77 21.85 -2.72 1.65
CA ILE A 77 21.92 -1.76 2.76
C ILE A 77 23.27 -1.70 3.47
N SER A 78 24.21 -2.57 3.10
CA SER A 78 25.54 -2.59 3.72
C SER A 78 26.28 -1.27 3.49
N ALA A 79 26.68 -0.62 4.59
CA ALA A 79 27.41 0.64 4.57
C ALA A 79 28.71 0.55 3.73
N SER A 80 29.40 -0.60 3.74
CA SER A 80 30.62 -0.80 2.96
C SER A 80 30.39 -0.86 1.45
N ARG A 81 29.14 -1.06 1.01
CA ARG A 81 28.76 -1.11 -0.40
C ARG A 81 28.27 0.22 -0.94
N ASN A 82 28.03 1.21 -0.06
CA ASN A 82 27.60 2.57 -0.41
C ASN A 82 26.47 2.60 -1.46
N LYS A 83 25.45 1.75 -1.24
CA LYS A 83 24.23 1.71 -2.06
C LYS A 83 23.09 2.31 -1.23
N LEU A 84 22.10 1.53 -0.81
CA LEU A 84 20.95 2.07 -0.10
C LEU A 84 21.24 2.29 1.39
N SER A 85 20.63 3.32 1.98
CA SER A 85 20.67 3.51 3.43
C SER A 85 19.69 2.60 4.16
N GLN A 86 18.59 2.21 3.51
CA GLN A 86 17.56 1.31 4.02
C GLN A 86 16.68 0.78 2.88
N ILE A 87 15.90 -0.27 3.17
CA ILE A 87 14.90 -0.87 2.26
C ILE A 87 13.58 -1.03 3.01
N PHE A 88 12.47 -0.79 2.31
CA PHE A 88 11.15 -1.26 2.74
C PHE A 88 10.93 -2.70 2.26
N GLN A 89 10.83 -3.64 3.19
CA GLN A 89 10.34 -4.98 2.88
C GLN A 89 8.82 -5.00 2.96
N PHE A 90 8.19 -5.56 1.93
CA PHE A 90 6.73 -5.63 1.85
C PHE A 90 6.15 -6.97 2.30
N ASP A 91 6.99 -7.93 2.66
CA ASP A 91 6.58 -9.27 3.06
C ASP A 91 5.63 -9.23 4.27
N ILE A 92 5.83 -8.24 5.13
CA ILE A 92 4.99 -7.94 6.30
C ILE A 92 3.57 -7.48 5.89
N PHE A 93 3.42 -6.78 4.76
CA PHE A 93 2.11 -6.30 4.31
C PHE A 93 1.27 -7.37 3.60
N LYS A 94 1.93 -8.42 3.09
CA LYS A 94 1.26 -9.59 2.50
C LYS A 94 0.63 -10.50 3.57
N LEU A 95 1.02 -10.39 4.84
CA LEU A 95 0.44 -11.17 5.93
C LEU A 95 -1.08 -10.95 6.02
N GLY A 96 -1.80 -12.07 6.10
CA GLY A 96 -3.25 -12.08 6.13
C GLY A 96 -3.95 -12.01 4.79
N ARG A 97 -3.21 -11.71 3.72
CA ARG A 97 -3.70 -11.77 2.34
C ARG A 97 -3.43 -13.14 1.75
N ASP A 98 -4.20 -13.52 0.75
CA ASP A 98 -3.86 -14.68 -0.06
C ASP A 98 -2.65 -14.35 -0.96
N ASP A 99 -1.74 -15.30 -1.14
CA ASP A 99 -0.53 -15.09 -1.94
C ASP A 99 -0.84 -14.80 -3.41
N ASN A 100 -2.00 -15.27 -3.90
CA ASN A 100 -2.44 -15.10 -5.28
C ASN A 100 -3.57 -14.08 -5.44
N ASP A 101 -4.16 -13.58 -4.34
CA ASP A 101 -5.26 -12.62 -4.38
C ASP A 101 -5.09 -11.51 -3.32
N PHE A 102 -4.83 -10.30 -3.83
CA PHE A 102 -4.54 -9.10 -3.04
C PHE A 102 -5.66 -8.71 -2.07
N TYR A 103 -6.93 -9.00 -2.38
CA TYR A 103 -8.08 -8.62 -1.57
C TYR A 103 -8.72 -9.81 -0.82
N ALA A 104 -8.34 -11.04 -1.15
CA ALA A 104 -8.69 -12.19 -0.33
C ALA A 104 -7.89 -12.17 0.97
N ASN A 105 -8.57 -12.47 2.08
CA ASN A 105 -7.98 -12.47 3.40
C ASN A 105 -8.24 -13.80 4.12
N HIS A 106 -7.28 -14.21 4.95
CA HIS A 106 -7.43 -15.32 5.90
C HIS A 106 -7.18 -14.81 7.33
N SER A 107 -7.50 -15.61 8.34
CA SER A 107 -7.22 -15.22 9.74
C SER A 107 -5.73 -15.24 10.00
N PHE A 108 -5.19 -14.13 10.49
CA PHE A 108 -3.82 -14.01 10.95
C PHE A 108 -3.81 -13.27 12.29
N THR A 109 -2.72 -13.40 13.03
CA THR A 109 -2.41 -12.52 14.16
C THR A 109 -1.07 -11.88 13.87
N LEU A 110 -0.99 -10.55 14.00
CA LEU A 110 0.17 -9.80 13.54
C LEU A 110 0.82 -9.04 14.70
N LYS A 111 2.11 -9.30 14.87
CA LYS A 111 3.06 -8.32 15.37
C LYS A 111 3.76 -7.72 14.15
N GLU A 112 3.65 -6.40 14.03
CA GLU A 112 4.47 -5.47 13.22
C GLU A 112 3.90 -5.07 11.84
N LEU A 113 3.75 -3.76 11.63
CA LEU A 113 3.27 -3.15 10.39
C LEU A 113 3.59 -1.63 10.37
N ASN A 114 3.56 -1.05 9.17
CA ASN A 114 3.73 0.38 8.88
C ASN A 114 2.50 0.88 8.09
N GLU A 115 2.27 2.20 8.03
CA GLU A 115 1.26 2.79 7.14
C GLU A 115 1.93 3.50 5.97
N ASN A 116 1.27 3.51 4.82
CA ASN A 116 1.60 4.35 3.66
C ASN A 116 0.33 4.53 2.80
N HIS A 117 0.45 5.26 1.69
CA HIS A 117 -0.65 5.54 0.76
C HIS A 117 -1.23 4.30 0.03
N ASP A 118 -0.57 3.14 0.08
CA ASP A 118 -1.01 1.91 -0.59
C ASP A 118 -1.66 0.90 0.37
N LEU A 119 -1.75 1.22 1.67
CA LEU A 119 -2.16 0.28 2.71
C LEU A 119 -3.37 0.80 3.48
N PRO A 120 -4.21 -0.09 4.05
CA PRO A 120 -5.25 0.35 4.96
C PRO A 120 -4.67 0.93 6.25
N ARG A 121 -5.49 1.61 7.05
CA ARG A 121 -5.08 2.16 8.33
C ARG A 121 -4.69 1.05 9.29
N ALA A 122 -3.54 1.21 9.96
CA ALA A 122 -2.99 0.12 10.76
C ALA A 122 -3.84 -0.19 11.99
N VAL A 123 -4.58 0.78 12.52
CA VAL A 123 -5.50 0.54 13.64
C VAL A 123 -6.61 -0.44 13.26
N ASN A 124 -7.13 -0.37 12.02
CA ASN A 124 -8.12 -1.31 11.50
C ASN A 124 -7.52 -2.69 11.21
N LYS A 125 -6.26 -2.73 10.76
CA LYS A 125 -5.60 -3.99 10.36
C LYS A 125 -4.97 -4.75 11.54
N CYS A 126 -4.43 -4.04 12.52
CA CYS A 126 -3.54 -4.60 13.55
C CYS A 126 -4.10 -4.51 14.97
N ALA A 127 -5.20 -3.79 15.18
CA ALA A 127 -5.80 -3.56 16.48
C ALA A 127 -7.33 -3.51 16.37
N SER A 128 -7.98 -2.70 17.20
CA SER A 128 -9.43 -2.49 17.13
C SER A 128 -9.78 -1.02 16.87
N GLU A 129 -10.63 -0.82 15.88
CA GLU A 129 -11.24 0.45 15.45
C GLU A 129 -12.51 0.82 16.22
N LYS A 130 -12.98 -0.05 17.12
CA LYS A 130 -14.19 0.19 17.91
C LYS A 130 -14.04 1.47 18.74
N PRO A 131 -15.09 2.32 18.85
CA PRO A 131 -15.00 3.62 19.54
C PRO A 131 -14.40 3.53 20.95
N GLU A 132 -14.78 2.51 21.71
CA GLU A 132 -14.32 2.28 23.08
C GLU A 132 -12.84 1.87 23.18
N PHE A 133 -12.25 1.32 22.11
CA PHE A 133 -10.86 0.86 22.09
C PHE A 133 -9.94 1.69 21.20
N LEU A 134 -10.47 2.58 20.36
CA LEU A 134 -9.69 3.24 19.32
C LEU A 134 -8.46 3.97 19.86
N SER A 135 -8.62 4.78 20.92
CA SER A 135 -7.50 5.51 21.53
C SER A 135 -6.45 4.55 22.10
N ALA A 136 -6.88 3.48 22.76
CA ALA A 136 -5.98 2.47 23.34
C ALA A 136 -5.26 1.68 22.24
N SER A 137 -5.97 1.28 21.18
CA SER A 137 -5.44 0.62 20.00
C SER A 137 -4.39 1.46 19.28
N ALA A 138 -4.68 2.73 19.02
CA ALA A 138 -3.75 3.65 18.36
C ALA A 138 -2.49 3.88 19.21
N LYS A 139 -2.63 4.01 20.54
CA LYS A 139 -1.49 4.16 21.46
C LYS A 139 -0.66 2.88 21.57
N LEU A 140 -1.31 1.72 21.69
CA LEU A 140 -0.64 0.41 21.67
C LEU A 140 0.19 0.26 20.39
N TRP A 141 -0.39 0.69 19.27
CA TRP A 141 0.28 0.67 18.00
C TRP A 141 1.49 1.60 17.94
N ALA A 142 1.34 2.85 18.37
CA ALA A 142 2.45 3.80 18.47
C ALA A 142 3.59 3.26 19.35
N LEU A 143 3.26 2.68 20.52
CA LEU A 143 4.24 2.06 21.42
C LEU A 143 4.97 0.90 20.75
N THR A 144 4.25 0.06 20.01
CA THR A 144 4.86 -1.04 19.26
C THR A 144 5.88 -0.51 18.27
N LYS A 145 5.54 0.50 17.47
CA LYS A 145 6.45 1.08 16.46
C LYS A 145 7.69 1.75 17.06
N VAL A 146 7.51 2.50 18.15
CA VAL A 146 8.62 3.17 18.84
C VAL A 146 9.56 2.15 19.51
N GLY A 147 9.05 0.97 19.89
CA GLY A 147 9.86 -0.10 20.47
C GLY A 147 10.70 -0.90 19.47
N LEU A 148 10.55 -0.69 18.16
CA LEU A 148 11.29 -1.43 17.13
C LEU A 148 12.59 -0.71 16.73
N THR A 149 13.63 -1.50 16.47
CA THR A 149 14.90 -0.98 15.93
C THR A 149 14.74 -0.67 14.45
N GLY A 150 15.05 0.57 14.07
CA GLY A 150 15.08 1.00 12.67
C GLY A 150 14.74 2.47 12.53
N THR A 151 14.58 2.92 11.29
CA THR A 151 14.06 4.27 11.01
C THR A 151 12.55 4.25 11.18
N LEU A 152 12.03 5.04 12.11
CA LEU A 152 10.59 5.19 12.32
C LEU A 152 9.97 6.00 11.18
N TYR A 153 8.90 5.48 10.58
CA TYR A 153 8.05 6.20 9.65
C TYR A 153 6.68 6.43 10.27
N ILE A 154 6.09 7.60 10.03
CA ILE A 154 4.72 7.93 10.40
C ILE A 154 4.05 8.44 9.13
N TYR A 155 2.91 7.86 8.76
CA TYR A 155 2.14 8.30 7.61
C TYR A 155 1.07 9.30 8.03
N GLN A 156 0.71 10.23 7.14
CA GLN A 156 -0.24 11.30 7.45
C GLN A 156 -1.57 10.74 7.97
N GLY A 157 -2.02 11.24 9.12
CA GLY A 157 -3.23 10.76 9.78
C GLY A 157 -3.02 9.62 10.76
N GLN A 158 -1.87 8.93 10.72
CA GLN A 158 -1.56 7.87 11.67
C GLN A 158 -1.39 8.42 13.09
N GLU A 159 -0.80 9.60 13.22
CA GLU A 159 -0.55 10.30 14.48
C GLU A 159 -1.84 10.73 15.19
N ILE A 160 -2.93 10.92 14.44
CA ILE A 160 -4.27 11.22 14.96
C ILE A 160 -5.20 10.00 14.96
N GLY A 161 -4.68 8.80 14.64
CA GLY A 161 -5.44 7.55 14.68
C GLY A 161 -6.55 7.46 13.64
N MET A 162 -6.35 8.01 12.43
CA MET A 162 -7.31 7.86 11.34
C MET A 162 -7.63 6.37 11.06
N THR A 163 -8.89 6.09 10.76
CA THR A 163 -9.41 4.75 10.47
C THR A 163 -9.79 4.58 9.01
N ASN A 164 -10.02 3.33 8.58
CA ASN A 164 -10.56 3.01 7.27
C ASN A 164 -11.89 3.73 7.00
N LEU A 165 -12.22 3.81 5.71
CA LEU A 165 -13.47 4.33 5.20
C LEU A 165 -14.67 3.52 5.70
N PRO A 166 -15.85 4.16 5.89
CA PRO A 166 -17.09 3.44 6.11
C PRO A 166 -17.41 2.51 4.94
N THR A 167 -17.90 1.31 5.23
CA THR A 167 -18.24 0.32 4.18
C THR A 167 -19.38 0.74 3.25
N SER A 168 -20.11 1.80 3.61
CA SER A 168 -21.18 2.39 2.79
C SER A 168 -20.67 3.34 1.72
N TRP A 169 -19.40 3.74 1.78
CA TRP A 169 -18.82 4.68 0.82
C TRP A 169 -18.37 3.96 -0.45
N SER A 170 -18.38 4.69 -1.56
CA SER A 170 -17.81 4.21 -2.82
C SER A 170 -16.29 4.29 -2.78
N HIS A 171 -15.65 3.35 -3.47
CA HIS A 171 -14.22 3.40 -3.75
C HIS A 171 -13.98 4.19 -5.04
N GLU A 172 -12.94 5.01 -5.04
CA GLU A 172 -12.51 5.85 -6.16
C GLU A 172 -11.18 5.35 -6.76
N ASP A 173 -10.43 4.50 -6.03
CA ASP A 173 -9.20 3.90 -6.53
C ASP A 173 -9.47 2.95 -7.71
N ASP A 174 -8.79 3.23 -8.83
CA ASP A 174 -8.93 2.46 -10.06
C ASP A 174 -8.56 0.98 -9.88
N ILE A 175 -7.65 0.63 -8.97
CA ILE A 175 -7.28 -0.78 -8.71
C ILE A 175 -8.46 -1.51 -8.05
N ALA A 176 -9.08 -0.90 -7.04
CA ALA A 176 -10.28 -1.43 -6.41
C ALA A 176 -11.46 -1.56 -7.40
N ILE A 177 -11.69 -0.53 -8.23
CA ILE A 177 -12.76 -0.52 -9.24
C ILE A 177 -12.54 -1.61 -10.28
N ASN A 178 -11.32 -1.74 -10.81
CA ASN A 178 -11.00 -2.75 -11.81
C ASN A 178 -11.06 -4.17 -11.21
N TYR A 179 -10.57 -4.37 -9.99
CA TYR A 179 -10.68 -5.66 -9.31
C TYR A 179 -12.13 -6.09 -9.08
N TYR A 180 -13.01 -5.16 -8.70
CA TYR A 180 -14.45 -5.46 -8.58
C TYR A 180 -15.07 -5.80 -9.95
N ARG A 181 -14.72 -5.07 -11.01
CA ARG A 181 -15.18 -5.36 -12.38
C ARG A 181 -14.74 -6.75 -12.84
N ASP A 182 -13.50 -7.13 -12.57
CA ASP A 182 -12.97 -8.46 -12.91
C ASP A 182 -13.69 -9.57 -12.14
N ALA A 183 -13.98 -9.34 -10.84
CA ALA A 183 -14.77 -10.27 -10.04
C ALA A 183 -16.20 -10.47 -10.61
N VAL A 184 -16.85 -9.40 -11.10
CA VAL A 184 -18.16 -9.50 -11.79
C VAL A 184 -18.05 -10.39 -13.03
N THR A 185 -17.06 -10.13 -13.89
CA THR A 185 -16.87 -10.90 -15.13
C THR A 185 -16.58 -12.37 -14.84
N ARG A 186 -15.67 -12.67 -13.90
CA ARG A 186 -15.23 -14.04 -13.60
C ARG A 186 -16.29 -14.87 -12.89
N SER A 187 -17.04 -14.26 -11.99
CA SER A 187 -18.07 -14.97 -11.22
C SER A 187 -19.42 -15.06 -11.95
N GLY A 188 -19.56 -14.41 -13.11
CA GLY A 188 -20.86 -14.25 -13.77
C GLY A 188 -21.85 -13.43 -12.93
N GLY A 189 -21.36 -12.60 -12.01
CA GLY A 189 -22.18 -11.79 -11.11
C GLY A 189 -22.70 -12.53 -9.86
N ASP A 190 -22.01 -13.59 -9.40
CA ASP A 190 -22.39 -14.29 -8.16
C ASP A 190 -22.38 -13.33 -6.96
N GLU A 191 -23.53 -13.13 -6.33
CA GLU A 191 -23.72 -12.15 -5.25
C GLU A 191 -22.83 -12.44 -4.03
N LYS A 192 -22.56 -13.72 -3.71
CA LYS A 192 -21.71 -14.08 -2.57
C LYS A 192 -20.26 -13.73 -2.86
N VAL A 193 -19.80 -13.97 -4.09
CA VAL A 193 -18.46 -13.57 -4.53
C VAL A 193 -18.32 -12.06 -4.48
N LEU A 194 -19.26 -11.32 -5.08
CA LEU A 194 -19.22 -9.85 -5.11
C LEU A 194 -19.27 -9.23 -3.72
N LYS A 195 -20.09 -9.78 -2.82
CA LYS A 195 -20.13 -9.32 -1.43
C LYS A 195 -18.81 -9.57 -0.72
N LYS A 196 -18.17 -10.73 -0.94
CA LYS A 196 -16.85 -11.04 -0.38
C LYS A 196 -15.77 -10.12 -0.95
N THR A 197 -15.76 -9.90 -2.25
CA THR A 197 -14.87 -8.98 -2.96
C THR A 197 -14.97 -7.57 -2.38
N LEU A 198 -16.18 -7.03 -2.25
CA LEU A 198 -16.40 -5.70 -1.70
C LEU A 198 -15.97 -5.59 -0.23
N LEU A 199 -16.16 -6.64 0.57
CA LEU A 199 -15.64 -6.70 1.95
C LEU A 199 -14.11 -6.69 1.98
N GLY A 200 -13.44 -7.36 1.04
CA GLY A 200 -11.98 -7.32 0.88
C GLY A 200 -11.49 -5.92 0.53
N ILE A 201 -12.12 -5.27 -0.46
CA ILE A 201 -11.80 -3.89 -0.86
C ILE A 201 -11.99 -2.92 0.31
N ASN A 202 -13.10 -3.00 1.05
CA ASN A 202 -13.33 -2.14 2.21
C ASN A 202 -12.25 -2.28 3.30
N LYS A 203 -11.70 -3.49 3.48
CA LYS A 203 -10.67 -3.76 4.49
C LYS A 203 -9.27 -3.36 4.06
N GLU A 204 -8.91 -3.63 2.80
CA GLU A 204 -7.53 -3.57 2.31
C GLU A 204 -7.30 -2.51 1.22
N GLY A 205 -8.35 -1.84 0.75
CA GLY A 205 -8.28 -0.85 -0.32
C GLY A 205 -7.42 0.37 0.04
N ARG A 206 -6.75 0.91 -0.98
CA ARG A 206 -5.80 2.04 -0.86
C ARG A 206 -6.50 3.35 -0.46
N ASP A 207 -7.76 3.52 -0.87
CA ASP A 207 -8.59 4.68 -0.52
C ASP A 207 -8.68 4.92 1.00
N ASN A 208 -8.53 3.87 1.81
CA ASN A 208 -8.49 3.98 3.27
C ASN A 208 -7.36 4.90 3.80
N ALA A 209 -6.24 4.98 3.09
CA ALA A 209 -5.10 5.84 3.43
C ALA A 209 -5.03 7.13 2.62
N CYS A 210 -5.83 7.28 1.57
CA CYS A 210 -5.80 8.41 0.65
C CYS A 210 -6.87 9.48 0.94
N THR A 211 -7.67 9.29 2.00
CA THR A 211 -8.58 10.34 2.47
C THR A 211 -7.84 11.60 2.89
N PRO A 212 -8.45 12.78 2.70
CA PRO A 212 -7.91 14.03 3.22
C PRO A 212 -7.62 13.95 4.72
N VAL A 213 -6.48 14.50 5.14
CA VAL A 213 -6.10 14.57 6.56
C VAL A 213 -7.11 15.43 7.32
N GLN A 214 -7.51 14.96 8.50
CA GLN A 214 -8.52 15.60 9.34
C GLN A 214 -7.84 16.62 10.27
N TRP A 215 -7.79 17.89 9.86
CA TRP A 215 -7.18 18.99 10.61
C TRP A 215 -8.10 19.58 11.67
N SER A 216 -9.41 19.63 11.42
CA SER A 216 -10.42 20.14 12.36
C SER A 216 -11.76 19.40 12.25
N ALA A 217 -12.65 19.65 13.20
CA ALA A 217 -14.00 19.09 13.22
C ALA A 217 -14.98 19.77 12.23
N GLU A 218 -14.48 20.67 11.38
CA GLU A 218 -15.26 21.31 10.33
C GLU A 218 -15.59 20.33 9.20
N SER A 219 -16.44 20.76 8.26
CA SER A 219 -16.71 19.99 7.04
C SER A 219 -15.41 19.61 6.34
N ASP A 220 -15.37 18.40 5.78
CA ASP A 220 -14.20 17.87 5.06
C ASP A 220 -12.92 17.79 5.90
N GLY A 221 -13.08 17.72 7.23
CA GLY A 221 -11.96 17.67 8.17
C GLY A 221 -11.14 18.96 8.19
N GLY A 222 -11.68 20.09 7.71
CA GLY A 222 -10.94 21.34 7.56
C GLY A 222 -9.84 21.29 6.48
N PHE A 223 -9.88 20.31 5.57
CA PHE A 223 -8.85 20.13 4.54
C PHE A 223 -8.90 21.21 3.45
N SER A 224 -10.11 21.59 3.02
CA SER A 224 -10.29 22.63 2.01
C SER A 224 -11.64 23.32 2.15
N THR A 225 -11.69 24.60 1.83
CA THR A 225 -12.94 25.36 1.67
C THR A 225 -13.47 25.29 0.23
N ASP A 226 -12.72 24.70 -0.72
CA ASP A 226 -13.13 24.52 -2.11
C ASP A 226 -13.52 23.04 -2.36
N PRO A 227 -14.81 22.74 -2.54
CA PRO A 227 -15.28 21.38 -2.79
C PRO A 227 -14.66 20.69 -4.02
N LYS A 228 -14.06 21.45 -4.94
CA LYS A 228 -13.40 20.90 -6.14
C LYS A 228 -11.98 20.39 -5.87
N ARG A 229 -11.41 20.67 -4.70
CA ARG A 229 -10.04 20.31 -4.31
C ARG A 229 -9.97 19.16 -3.32
N ILE A 230 -11.07 18.43 -3.14
CA ILE A 230 -11.17 17.30 -2.23
C ILE A 230 -10.96 16.02 -3.05
N PRO A 231 -9.77 15.38 -2.96
CA PRO A 231 -9.36 14.28 -3.85
C PRO A 231 -10.13 12.97 -3.65
N CYS A 232 -10.84 12.81 -2.53
CA CYS A 232 -11.82 11.74 -2.32
C CYS A 232 -12.99 12.37 -1.58
N LYS A 233 -14.19 12.35 -2.15
CA LYS A 233 -15.34 12.99 -1.48
C LYS A 233 -15.59 12.26 -0.18
N LEU A 234 -15.29 12.94 0.91
CA LEU A 234 -15.72 12.47 2.19
C LEU A 234 -17.26 12.52 2.16
N GLY A 235 -17.92 11.38 2.28
CA GLY A 235 -19.37 11.33 2.43
C GLY A 235 -19.83 12.21 3.61
N PRO A 236 -21.13 12.45 3.79
CA PRO A 236 -21.63 13.28 4.88
C PRO A 236 -20.97 12.84 6.19
N TRP A 237 -20.10 13.71 6.70
CA TRP A 237 -19.23 13.41 7.83
C TRP A 237 -20.10 13.18 9.06
N GLU A 238 -20.18 11.95 9.54
CA GLU A 238 -20.87 11.62 10.81
C GLU A 238 -20.03 12.02 12.05
N GLY A 239 -19.10 12.97 11.92
CA GLY A 239 -18.44 13.58 13.07
C GLY A 239 -17.52 12.68 13.89
N ARG A 240 -17.01 11.56 13.36
CA ARG A 240 -16.04 10.72 14.09
C ARG A 240 -14.61 11.24 13.94
N MET A 241 -14.41 12.48 14.35
CA MET A 241 -13.09 12.97 14.64
C MET A 241 -12.79 12.58 16.09
N TYR A 242 -11.93 11.59 16.28
CA TYR A 242 -11.36 11.33 17.60
C TYR A 242 -10.14 12.23 17.78
N ILE A 243 -10.32 13.55 17.68
CA ILE A 243 -9.31 14.44 18.26
C ILE A 243 -9.36 14.15 19.75
N TYR A 244 -8.31 13.51 20.26
CA TYR A 244 -8.06 13.43 21.69
C TYR A 244 -7.94 14.87 22.20
N GLN A 245 -9.04 15.44 22.69
CA GLN A 245 -8.99 16.65 23.48
C GLN A 245 -8.42 16.24 24.85
N PRO A 246 -7.30 16.85 25.29
CA PRO A 246 -6.62 16.49 26.53
C PRO A 246 -7.47 16.77 27.77
#